data_AF-A0A376TDK1-F1
#
_entry.id   AF-A0A376TDK1-F1
#
_cell.length_a   1.000
_cell.length_b   1.000
_cell.length_c   1.000
_cell.angle_alpha   90.00
_cell.angle_beta   90.00
_cell.angle_gamma   90.00
#
_symmetry.space_group_name_H-M   'P 1'
#
loop_
_entity.id
_entity.type
_entity.pdbx_description
1 polymer ?
#
loop_
_entity_poly.entity_id
_entity_poly.type
_entity_poly.pdbx_seq_one_letter_code
_entity_poly.pdbx_strand_id
1 'polypeptide(L)'
;MSQHRFIVAEQLRQLNKLTENIILEPAGRNTAPAIALAALAAKRHSPENDPLMLVLAADHVIADEDAFRAAVRNAMPYAEAGKLVTFGIGAGSTRNRLWLYSSR
;
A
#
# COMPACT_ATOMS: atom_id res chain seq x y z
N MET A 1 12.07 9.72 13.74
CA MET A 1 12.02 9.81 12.26
C MET A 1 13.20 9.10 11.59
N SER A 2 14.42 9.13 12.15
CA SER A 2 15.59 8.46 11.54
C SER A 2 15.64 6.94 11.72
N GLN A 3 15.19 6.37 12.85
CA GLN A 3 15.41 4.94 13.14
C GLN A 3 14.56 3.97 12.29
N HIS A 4 13.31 4.34 11.99
CA HIS A 4 12.42 3.48 11.19
C HIS A 4 12.92 3.33 9.76
N ARG A 5 13.45 4.41 9.14
CA ARG A 5 13.99 4.35 7.77
C ARG A 5 15.17 3.39 7.66
N PHE A 6 16.00 3.30 8.69
CA PHE A 6 17.18 2.43 8.70
C PHE A 6 16.75 0.97 8.77
N ILE A 7 15.79 0.65 9.65
CA ILE A 7 15.25 -0.71 9.76
C ILE A 7 14.59 -1.14 8.43
N VAL A 8 13.73 -0.29 7.85
CA VAL A 8 13.08 -0.58 6.56
C VAL A 8 14.12 -0.74 5.44
N ALA A 9 15.14 0.13 5.39
CA ALA A 9 16.20 0.03 4.38
C ALA A 9 17.01 -1.27 4.52
N GLU A 10 17.36 -1.69 5.74
CA GLU A 10 18.07 -2.94 5.97
C GLU A 10 17.23 -4.16 5.62
N GLN A 11 15.94 -4.17 5.97
CA GLN A 11 15.01 -5.24 5.57
C GLN A 11 14.90 -5.33 4.03
N LEU A 12 14.80 -4.20 3.34
CA LEU A 12 14.77 -4.18 1.88
C LEU A 12 16.10 -4.61 1.26
N ARG A 13 17.25 -4.30 1.87
CA ARG A 13 18.56 -4.79 1.44
C ARG A 13 18.66 -6.30 1.54
N GLN A 14 18.22 -6.89 2.65
CA GLN A 14 18.21 -8.35 2.83
C GLN A 14 17.38 -9.06 1.76
N LEU A 15 16.34 -8.40 1.23
CA LEU A 15 15.50 -8.91 0.15
C LEU A 15 16.01 -8.56 -1.26
N ASN A 16 17.15 -7.87 -1.40
CA ASN A 16 17.64 -7.29 -2.66
C ASN A 16 16.61 -6.37 -3.36
N LYS A 17 15.81 -5.65 -2.57
CA LYS A 17 14.74 -4.74 -3.03
C LYS A 17 14.96 -3.27 -2.66
N LEU A 18 16.13 -2.92 -2.13
CA LEU A 18 16.44 -1.52 -1.82
C LEU A 18 16.57 -0.71 -3.13
N THR A 19 15.57 0.13 -3.39
CA THR A 19 15.43 1.00 -4.56
C THR A 19 14.79 2.33 -4.11
N GLU A 20 14.25 3.16 -5.00
CA GLU A 20 13.53 4.43 -4.70
C GLU A 20 12.15 4.20 -4.01
N ASN A 21 12.01 3.13 -3.24
CA ASN A 21 10.75 2.65 -2.66
C ASN A 21 10.48 3.18 -1.25
N ILE A 22 11.34 4.07 -0.72
CA ILE A 22 11.19 4.65 0.62
C ILE A 22 10.93 6.14 0.47
N ILE A 23 9.75 6.57 0.89
CA ILE A 23 9.40 7.99 0.95
C ILE A 23 9.31 8.41 2.41
N LEU A 24 10.05 9.46 2.77
CA LEU A 24 10.03 10.02 4.12
C LEU A 24 9.07 11.20 4.17
N GLU A 25 8.07 11.12 5.03
CA GLU A 25 7.21 12.26 5.31
C GLU A 25 7.95 13.31 6.16
N PRO A 26 7.75 14.62 5.90
CA PRO A 26 8.38 15.67 6.69
C PRO A 26 7.84 15.75 8.13
N ALA A 27 6.61 15.26 8.34
CA ALA A 27 5.99 15.11 9.65
C ALA A 27 4.91 14.01 9.55
N GLY A 28 4.76 13.20 10.61
CA GLY A 28 3.71 12.19 10.66
C GLY A 28 2.34 12.85 10.73
N ARG A 29 1.57 12.78 9.64
CA ARG A 29 0.25 13.44 9.51
C ARG A 29 -0.90 12.46 9.28
N ASN A 30 -0.75 11.22 9.76
CA ASN A 30 -1.67 10.09 9.58
C ASN A 30 -1.70 9.53 8.14
N THR A 31 -2.59 8.57 7.90
CA THR A 31 -2.58 7.71 6.70
C THR A 31 -2.90 8.46 5.39
N ALA A 32 -3.78 9.46 5.42
CA ALA A 32 -4.21 10.12 4.18
C ALA A 32 -3.08 10.90 3.48
N PRO A 33 -2.27 11.73 4.17
CA PRO A 33 -1.09 12.35 3.57
C PRO A 33 -0.06 11.35 3.04
N ALA A 34 0.15 10.23 3.74
CA ALA A 34 1.07 9.18 3.29
C ALA A 34 0.60 8.55 1.98
N ILE A 35 -0.70 8.23 1.87
CA ILE A 35 -1.30 7.70 0.64
C ILE A 35 -1.17 8.71 -0.51
N ALA A 36 -1.47 9.99 -0.26
CA ALA A 36 -1.38 11.04 -1.28
C ALA A 36 0.05 11.20 -1.81
N LEU A 37 1.04 11.16 -0.92
CA LEU A 37 2.45 11.24 -1.29
C LEU A 37 2.90 10.04 -2.13
N ALA A 38 2.45 8.84 -1.76
CA ALA A 38 2.71 7.62 -2.52
C ALA A 38 2.06 7.67 -3.92
N ALA A 39 0.84 8.21 -4.04
CA ALA A 39 0.16 8.37 -5.33
C ALA A 39 0.89 9.35 -6.26
N LEU A 40 1.34 10.49 -5.73
CA LEU A 40 2.15 11.46 -6.48
C LEU A 40 3.48 10.85 -6.95
N ALA A 41 4.13 10.06 -6.10
CA ALA A 41 5.35 9.36 -6.47
C ALA A 41 5.11 8.32 -7.56
N ALA A 42 4.06 7.50 -7.45
CA ALA A 42 3.69 6.52 -8.46
C ALA A 42 3.38 7.18 -9.82
N LYS A 43 2.64 8.29 -9.83
CA LYS A 43 2.34 9.05 -11.05
C LYS A 43 3.59 9.65 -11.68
N ARG A 44 4.55 10.11 -10.88
CA ARG A 44 5.85 10.58 -11.38
C ARG A 44 6.68 9.48 -12.04
N HIS A 45 6.64 8.25 -11.52
CA HIS A 45 7.35 7.11 -12.12
C HIS A 45 6.69 6.58 -13.38
N SER A 46 5.39 6.81 -13.58
CA SER A 46 4.67 6.41 -14.79
C SER A 46 3.70 7.52 -15.24
N PRO A 47 4.20 8.61 -15.84
CA PRO A 47 3.39 9.77 -16.19
C PRO A 47 2.24 9.44 -17.16
N GLU A 48 2.51 8.54 -18.10
CA GLU A 48 1.59 8.10 -19.15
C GLU A 48 0.48 7.15 -18.66
N ASN A 49 0.62 6.59 -17.45
CA ASN A 49 -0.31 5.60 -16.90
C ASN A 49 -1.01 6.14 -15.65
N ASP A 50 -2.21 5.65 -15.34
CA ASP A 50 -2.81 5.79 -14.01
C ASP A 50 -2.41 4.57 -13.16
N PRO A 51 -1.54 4.74 -12.14
CA PRO A 51 -1.05 3.62 -11.36
C PRO A 51 -2.14 3.05 -10.44
N LEU A 52 -2.30 1.72 -10.47
CA LEU A 52 -3.11 1.01 -9.50
C LEU A 52 -2.34 0.86 -8.18
N MET A 53 -2.94 1.26 -7.06
CA MET A 53 -2.31 1.25 -5.74
C MET A 53 -3.04 0.31 -4.77
N LEU A 54 -2.27 -0.60 -4.15
CA LEU A 54 -2.67 -1.39 -3.00
C LEU A 54 -2.05 -0.78 -1.73
N VAL A 55 -2.89 -0.35 -0.79
CA VAL A 55 -2.43 0.26 0.47
C VAL A 55 -2.62 -0.73 1.62
N LEU A 56 -1.50 -1.07 2.27
CA LEU A 56 -1.40 -2.01 3.39
C LEU A 56 -0.87 -1.30 4.63
N ALA A 57 -1.35 -1.68 5.82
CA ALA A 57 -0.66 -1.32 7.04
C ALA A 57 0.51 -2.28 7.27
N ALA A 58 1.63 -1.75 7.76
CA ALA A 58 2.86 -2.53 7.94
C ALA A 58 2.79 -3.54 9.10
N ASP A 59 1.79 -3.42 9.97
CA ASP A 59 1.59 -4.23 11.17
C ASP A 59 0.52 -5.32 11.00
N HIS A 60 0.00 -5.53 9.78
CA HIS A 60 -0.96 -6.60 9.51
C HIS A 60 -0.26 -7.93 9.25
N VAL A 61 -0.61 -8.94 10.03
CA VAL A 61 -0.24 -10.33 9.76
C VAL A 61 -1.33 -10.97 8.91
N ILE A 62 -0.98 -11.33 7.67
CA ILE A 62 -1.84 -12.05 6.74
C ILE A 62 -1.48 -13.53 6.84
N ALA A 63 -2.30 -14.32 7.53
CA ALA A 63 -2.04 -15.75 7.74
C ALA A 63 -2.28 -16.59 6.47
N ASP A 64 -3.30 -16.23 5.69
CA ASP A 64 -3.65 -16.89 4.43
C ASP A 64 -3.32 -15.95 3.25
N GLU A 65 -2.10 -16.08 2.75
CA GLU A 65 -1.62 -15.26 1.62
C GLU A 65 -2.38 -15.55 0.32
N ASP A 66 -2.81 -16.80 0.10
CA ASP A 66 -3.48 -17.19 -1.15
C ASP A 66 -4.89 -16.62 -1.20
N ALA A 67 -5.64 -16.70 -0.10
CA ALA A 67 -6.93 -16.04 0.03
C ALA A 67 -6.80 -14.52 -0.12
N PHE A 68 -5.75 -13.93 0.46
CA PHE A 68 -5.48 -12.50 0.31
C PHE A 68 -5.22 -12.11 -1.15
N ARG A 69 -4.34 -12.83 -1.85
CA ARG A 69 -4.04 -12.59 -3.27
C ARG A 69 -5.27 -12.80 -4.14
N ALA A 70 -6.12 -13.79 -3.83
CA ALA A 70 -7.38 -14.00 -4.53
C ALA A 70 -8.35 -12.83 -4.33
N ALA A 71 -8.48 -12.33 -3.10
CA ALA A 71 -9.28 -11.15 -2.81
C ALA A 71 -8.77 -9.93 -3.59
N VAL A 72 -7.46 -9.69 -3.60
CA VAL A 72 -6.86 -8.58 -4.36
C VAL A 72 -7.16 -8.71 -5.86
N ARG A 73 -6.97 -9.90 -6.46
CA ARG A 73 -7.30 -10.13 -7.88
C ARG A 73 -8.78 -9.87 -8.18
N ASN A 74 -9.68 -10.29 -7.29
CA ASN A 74 -11.12 -10.05 -7.45
C ASN A 74 -11.49 -8.56 -7.34
N ALA A 75 -10.69 -7.78 -6.60
CA ALA A 75 -10.88 -6.33 -6.44
C ALA A 75 -10.35 -5.51 -7.62
N MET A 76 -9.33 -6.00 -8.34
CA MET A 76 -8.66 -5.26 -9.42
C MET A 76 -9.62 -4.67 -10.47
N PRO A 77 -10.61 -5.42 -11.03
CA PRO A 77 -11.49 -4.87 -12.05
C PRO A 77 -12.31 -3.66 -11.59
N TYR A 78 -12.72 -3.64 -10.31
CA TYR A 78 -13.45 -2.51 -9.73
C TYR A 78 -12.54 -1.29 -9.56
N ALA A 79 -11.31 -1.52 -9.13
CA ALA A 79 -10.34 -0.45 -8.98
C ALA A 79 -9.92 0.14 -10.34
N GLU A 80 -9.68 -0.69 -11.36
CA GLU A 80 -9.43 -0.25 -12.74
C GLU A 80 -10.61 0.54 -13.34
N ALA A 81 -11.83 0.22 -12.90
CA ALA A 81 -13.04 1.00 -13.21
C ALA A 81 -13.15 2.33 -12.44
N GLY A 82 -12.11 2.74 -11.69
CA GLY A 82 -12.05 3.99 -10.94
C GLY A 82 -12.80 3.97 -9.61
N LYS A 83 -13.03 2.79 -9.02
CA LYS A 83 -13.67 2.66 -7.70
C LYS A 83 -12.61 2.54 -6.59
N LEU A 84 -12.93 3.10 -5.43
CA LEU A 84 -12.20 2.82 -4.20
C LEU A 84 -12.72 1.49 -3.62
N VAL A 85 -11.84 0.49 -3.49
CA VAL A 85 -12.19 -0.83 -2.97
C VAL A 85 -11.70 -0.98 -1.54
N THR A 86 -12.57 -1.49 -0.67
CA THR A 86 -12.22 -1.82 0.72
C THR A 86 -12.30 -3.31 0.96
N PHE A 87 -11.34 -3.86 1.70
CA PHE A 87 -11.40 -5.24 2.17
C PHE A 87 -11.93 -5.27 3.60
N GLY A 88 -13.06 -5.94 3.79
CA GLY A 88 -13.64 -6.22 5.09
C GLY A 88 -13.16 -7.56 5.62
N ILE A 89 -12.96 -7.66 6.94
CA ILE A 89 -12.64 -8.91 7.63
C ILE A 89 -13.87 -9.30 8.46
N GLY A 90 -14.21 -10.60 8.48
CA GLY A 90 -15.31 -11.12 9.30
C GLY A 90 -15.11 -10.88 10.80
N ALA A 91 -16.21 -10.69 11.54
CA ALA A 91 -16.26 -10.16 12.90
C ALA A 91 -15.56 -10.99 14.02
N GLY A 92 -14.76 -12.01 13.68
CA GLY A 92 -13.96 -12.78 14.63
C GLY A 92 -12.47 -12.37 14.69
N SER A 93 -12.01 -11.50 13.80
CA SER A 93 -10.61 -11.06 13.73
C SER A 93 -10.51 -9.55 13.97
N THR A 94 -9.76 -9.17 15.00
CA THR A 94 -9.67 -7.81 15.52
C THR A 94 -8.99 -6.89 14.51
N ARG A 95 -9.80 -6.00 13.90
CA ARG A 95 -9.45 -4.79 13.13
C ARG A 95 -8.44 -4.97 11.99
N ASN A 96 -8.84 -4.61 10.76
CA ASN A 96 -8.30 -3.46 10.03
C ASN A 96 -8.87 -3.35 8.59
N ARG A 97 -8.99 -2.12 8.07
CA ARG A 97 -9.48 -1.81 6.72
C ARG A 97 -8.29 -1.68 5.77
N LEU A 98 -8.31 -2.46 4.70
CA LEU A 98 -7.39 -2.34 3.58
C LEU A 98 -8.04 -1.52 2.46
N TRP A 99 -7.25 -0.72 1.73
CA TRP A 99 -7.74 0.11 0.63
C TRP A 99 -7.01 -0.24 -0.67
N LEU A 100 -7.77 -0.48 -1.74
CA LEU A 100 -7.28 -0.48 -3.12
C LEU A 100 -7.81 0.78 -3.82
N TYR A 101 -6.94 1.54 -4.45
CA TYR A 101 -7.30 2.80 -5.10
C TYR A 101 -6.64 2.93 -6.48
N SER A 102 -7.36 3.55 -7.42
CA SER A 102 -6.88 4.01 -8.74
C SER A 102 -7.16 5.51 -8.84
N SER A 103 -6.17 6.29 -9.26
CA SER A 103 -6.27 7.75 -9.31
C SER A 103 -6.77 8.23 -10.68
N ARG A 104 -8.09 8.15 -10.90
CA ARG A 104 -8.70 8.99 -11.96
C ARG A 104 -8.83 10.43 -11.51
#